data_AF-A0A166UU28-F1
#
_entry.id   AF-A0A166UU28-F1
#
_cell.length_a   1.000
_cell.length_b   1.000
_cell.length_c   1.000
_cell.angle_alpha   90.00
_cell.angle_beta   90.00
_cell.angle_gamma   90.00
#
_symmetry.space_group_name_H-M   'P 1'
#
loop_
_entity.id
_entity.type
_entity.pdbx_description
1 polymer ?
#
loop_
_entity_poly.entity_id
_entity_poly.type
_entity_poly.pdbx_seq_one_letter_code
_entity_poly.pdbx_strand_id
1 'polypeptide(L)'
;MGNRFSRGSAPVSYIPTHLGGKLGQSKTNGYVFIPPSAVLFCSFSKKQKLPNSHHLIRKSLLGTLLAPLLPIFLHDNPLPNGFPWSLLDPSTDYYHKYPHTGVIRSFDFTISRGLISPDGYQREVLLVNGAFPGPLIEANWGDTIQVTVNNNISGTEEGVALHWHGFLHHGKPWQDGVPAVTQCPIPPGKSFTYSFEAELYGTSWYHSHYSAQYAGGIFGPMVIYGPRVRHYDVDLGPVMLSDWYHKEYFHLVEETMKPNSKLFPSDNNMINGKANFDCSRLPADDVTPCVSDAGIAKFRFQRGKTHRLRLINSGSEALQRFSIDGHTMTVIANDFVTLEPYETNVVTLGIGQRTDVLVRADGDQDAYWMRSNISAHCSLASELHAYAVVYYDVDDESQEPQSEPWDVPDPKTCANDDLAVTRPFMRRRPIEPDLEYTMEVKLFRNESNVKLWSFDGVDFRGNYNSPTLLLSALGNLTFEKEWNVKNTGDARSVRVNVVNKTPVA
;
A
#
# COMPACT_ATOMS: atom_id res chain seq x y z
N MET A 1 47.64 -3.94 -45.34
CA MET A 1 47.76 -3.30 -46.67
C MET A 1 46.68 -2.23 -46.75
N GLY A 2 46.86 -0.92 -46.93
CA GLY A 2 48.00 -0.06 -47.23
C GLY A 2 47.45 1.19 -47.97
N ASN A 3 47.86 2.38 -47.52
CA ASN A 3 47.69 3.78 -48.03
C ASN A 3 46.47 4.59 -47.51
N ARG A 4 46.55 5.60 -46.60
CA ARG A 4 47.24 6.95 -46.51
C ARG A 4 46.64 8.01 -47.48
N PHE A 5 46.34 9.29 -47.14
CA PHE A 5 46.88 10.23 -46.10
C PHE A 5 46.05 11.56 -45.95
N SER A 6 45.98 12.09 -44.70
CA SER A 6 46.10 13.51 -44.16
C SER A 6 45.27 14.71 -44.69
N ARG A 7 45.02 15.84 -43.98
CA ARG A 7 45.18 16.42 -42.60
C ARG A 7 44.54 17.83 -42.62
N GLY A 8 44.15 18.41 -41.47
CA GLY A 8 44.01 19.88 -41.31
C GLY A 8 43.19 20.38 -40.11
N SER A 9 43.80 21.21 -39.26
CA SER A 9 43.48 21.62 -37.87
C SER A 9 42.61 22.88 -37.67
N ALA A 10 42.10 23.04 -36.42
CA ALA A 10 41.24 24.06 -35.77
C ALA A 10 41.90 25.49 -35.59
N PRO A 11 41.49 26.48 -34.72
CA PRO A 11 40.43 26.54 -33.67
C PRO A 11 39.76 27.95 -33.33
N VAL A 12 38.97 28.01 -32.22
CA VAL A 12 38.79 29.10 -31.18
C VAL A 12 37.57 30.09 -31.13
N SER A 13 37.01 30.20 -29.89
CA SER A 13 36.39 31.33 -29.10
C SER A 13 34.89 31.74 -29.10
N TYR A 14 34.20 31.43 -27.97
CA TYR A 14 33.67 32.27 -26.86
C TYR A 14 32.92 33.64 -27.06
N ILE A 15 31.61 33.66 -26.68
CA ILE A 15 30.69 34.65 -25.98
C ILE A 15 30.73 36.18 -26.34
N PRO A 16 29.84 37.11 -25.86
CA PRO A 16 28.47 37.09 -25.27
C PRO A 16 27.46 38.21 -25.71
N THR A 17 26.19 38.02 -25.33
CA THR A 17 25.15 38.97 -24.81
C THR A 17 24.78 40.34 -25.43
N HIS A 18 23.45 40.55 -25.47
CA HIS A 18 22.65 41.70 -24.95
C HIS A 18 22.25 42.93 -25.82
N LEU A 19 21.01 43.36 -25.52
CA LEU A 19 20.31 44.65 -25.75
C LEU A 19 19.73 44.85 -27.17
N GLY A 20 18.50 45.29 -27.42
CA GLY A 20 17.43 45.91 -26.63
C GLY A 20 16.62 46.82 -27.59
N GLY A 21 15.31 47.06 -27.34
CA GLY A 21 14.64 48.27 -27.86
C GLY A 21 13.34 48.13 -28.68
N LYS A 22 12.22 48.18 -27.96
CA LYS A 22 11.01 49.05 -28.11
C LYS A 22 10.30 49.32 -29.47
N LEU A 23 8.99 49.04 -29.40
CA LEU A 23 7.78 49.82 -29.78
C LEU A 23 7.61 50.45 -31.19
N GLY A 24 6.45 50.13 -31.79
CA GLY A 24 5.80 50.94 -32.84
C GLY A 24 4.42 50.39 -33.27
N GLN A 25 3.36 51.13 -32.91
CA GLN A 25 1.94 51.09 -33.32
C GLN A 25 1.73 50.95 -34.86
N SER A 26 0.58 50.65 -35.48
CA SER A 26 -0.86 50.50 -35.19
C SER A 26 -1.50 50.11 -36.55
N LYS A 27 -2.58 49.31 -36.56
CA LYS A 27 -3.87 49.70 -37.18
C LYS A 27 -4.96 48.65 -36.95
N THR A 28 -6.08 49.18 -36.49
CA THR A 28 -7.34 48.56 -36.08
C THR A 28 -8.25 48.25 -37.28
N ASN A 29 -9.10 47.24 -37.11
CA ASN A 29 -10.47 47.23 -37.60
C ASN A 29 -11.31 46.50 -36.53
N GLY A 30 -12.27 47.20 -35.94
CA GLY A 30 -13.14 46.67 -34.89
C GLY A 30 -14.54 46.39 -35.40
N TYR A 31 -15.20 45.43 -34.76
CA TYR A 31 -16.65 45.44 -34.52
C TYR A 31 -16.96 44.79 -33.16
N VAL A 32 -17.96 45.37 -32.50
CA VAL A 32 -18.44 45.15 -31.14
C VAL A 32 -19.43 43.98 -31.08
N PHE A 33 -19.41 43.21 -29.99
CA PHE A 33 -20.51 42.32 -29.60
C PHE A 33 -20.85 42.46 -28.11
N ILE A 34 -22.14 42.59 -27.83
CA ILE A 34 -22.80 42.78 -26.52
C ILE A 34 -23.15 41.40 -25.95
N PRO A 35 -22.98 41.13 -24.64
CA PRO A 35 -23.32 39.83 -24.05
C PRO A 35 -24.78 39.78 -23.57
N PRO A 36 -25.47 38.63 -23.71
CA PRO A 36 -26.64 38.35 -22.90
C PRO A 36 -26.43 37.16 -21.94
N SER A 37 -26.83 37.42 -20.70
CA SER A 37 -27.62 36.53 -19.83
C SER A 37 -26.92 35.46 -18.99
N ALA A 38 -27.03 35.70 -17.69
CA ALA A 38 -26.91 34.75 -16.59
C ALA A 38 -27.93 33.60 -16.69
N VAL A 39 -27.47 32.38 -16.38
CA VAL A 39 -28.31 31.30 -15.86
C VAL A 39 -27.65 30.76 -14.60
N LEU A 40 -28.49 30.71 -13.56
CA LEU A 40 -28.26 30.39 -12.17
C LEU A 40 -27.76 28.94 -12.01
N PHE A 41 -26.57 28.72 -11.43
CA PHE A 41 -26.25 27.47 -10.74
C PHE A 41 -26.14 27.76 -9.25
N CYS A 42 -27.11 27.26 -8.48
CA CYS A 42 -27.07 27.26 -7.02
C CYS A 42 -25.89 26.39 -6.53
N SER A 43 -24.76 27.04 -6.24
CA SER A 43 -23.69 26.45 -5.43
C SER A 43 -24.10 26.49 -3.95
N PHE A 44 -24.68 25.41 -3.45
CA PHE A 44 -24.65 25.13 -2.01
C PHE A 44 -23.29 24.51 -1.65
N SER A 45 -22.25 25.34 -1.62
CA SER A 45 -21.03 25.00 -0.87
C SER A 45 -21.27 25.41 0.59
N LYS A 46 -21.88 24.52 1.37
CA LYS A 46 -21.64 24.55 2.82
C LYS A 46 -20.20 24.10 3.00
N LYS A 47 -19.28 25.06 3.13
CA LYS A 47 -17.99 24.83 3.79
C LYS A 47 -18.30 24.42 5.23
N GLN A 48 -18.50 23.12 5.46
CA GLN A 48 -18.38 22.58 6.81
C GLN A 48 -16.90 22.70 7.19
N LYS A 49 -16.64 23.54 8.20
CA LYS A 49 -15.36 23.60 8.87
C LYS A 49 -15.05 22.19 9.39
N LEU A 50 -13.87 21.66 9.04
CA LEU A 50 -13.24 20.59 9.81
C LEU A 50 -13.26 21.00 11.29
N PRO A 51 -13.70 20.12 12.22
CA PRO A 51 -13.75 20.47 13.62
C PRO A 51 -12.34 20.80 14.12
N ASN A 52 -12.19 21.99 14.68
CA ASN A 52 -11.03 22.35 15.50
C ASN A 52 -11.12 21.55 16.80
N SER A 53 -10.40 20.44 16.91
CA SER A 53 -10.17 19.77 18.19
C SER A 53 -8.97 18.81 18.08
N HIS A 54 -7.83 19.22 18.64
CA HIS A 54 -6.73 18.48 19.31
C HIS A 54 -6.37 17.00 19.00
N HIS A 55 -6.92 16.35 17.97
CA HIS A 55 -6.61 14.98 17.57
C HIS A 55 -6.09 15.00 16.14
N LEU A 56 -4.79 15.19 15.96
CA LEU A 56 -4.17 15.31 14.64
C LEU A 56 -3.99 13.92 14.01
N ILE A 57 -5.10 13.28 13.64
CA ILE A 57 -5.11 12.30 12.54
C ILE A 57 -5.05 13.14 11.26
N ARG A 58 -3.83 13.41 10.81
CA ARG A 58 -3.59 14.30 9.68
C ARG A 58 -4.24 13.75 8.41
N LYS A 59 -4.97 14.62 7.70
CA LYS A 59 -5.54 14.57 6.32
C LYS A 59 -6.22 13.28 5.78
N SER A 60 -5.97 12.09 6.29
CA SER A 60 -6.59 10.86 5.79
C SER A 60 -8.06 10.80 6.21
N LEU A 61 -8.94 10.50 5.25
CA LEU A 61 -10.36 10.29 5.51
C LEU A 61 -10.69 8.82 5.77
N LEU A 62 -9.74 7.89 5.58
CA LEU A 62 -9.96 6.47 5.80
C LEU A 62 -10.45 6.19 7.23
N GLY A 63 -11.42 5.29 7.35
CA GLY A 63 -12.05 4.97 8.64
C GLY A 63 -12.85 6.12 9.24
N THR A 64 -13.19 7.15 8.47
CA THR A 64 -14.17 8.18 8.85
C THR A 64 -15.41 8.06 7.96
N LEU A 65 -16.53 8.59 8.43
CA LEU A 65 -17.78 8.60 7.66
C LEU A 65 -17.78 9.62 6.51
N LEU A 66 -16.68 10.39 6.39
CA LEU A 66 -16.39 11.26 5.24
C LEU A 66 -15.56 10.55 4.15
N ALA A 67 -15.12 9.30 4.38
CA ALA A 67 -14.45 8.53 3.34
C ALA A 67 -15.40 8.35 2.14
N PRO A 68 -14.97 8.71 0.92
CA PRO A 68 -15.81 8.54 -0.26
C PRO A 68 -16.02 7.05 -0.56
N LEU A 69 -17.22 6.72 -1.00
CA LEU A 69 -17.49 5.43 -1.62
C LEU A 69 -16.78 5.37 -2.98
N LEU A 70 -16.26 4.20 -3.32
CA LEU A 70 -15.58 4.01 -4.59
C LEU A 70 -16.59 3.74 -5.72
N PRO A 71 -16.41 4.32 -6.92
CA PRO A 71 -17.23 3.99 -8.07
C PRO A 71 -16.97 2.55 -8.54
N ILE A 72 -17.80 2.06 -9.47
CA ILE A 72 -17.55 0.75 -10.10
C ILE A 72 -16.26 0.77 -10.93
N PHE A 73 -15.97 1.90 -11.57
CA PHE A 73 -14.74 2.22 -12.29
C PHE A 73 -14.65 3.73 -12.53
N LEU A 74 -13.48 4.24 -12.90
CA LEU A 74 -13.30 5.66 -13.23
C LEU A 74 -13.83 5.97 -14.63
N HIS A 75 -14.76 6.94 -14.75
CA HIS A 75 -15.53 7.19 -15.98
C HIS A 75 -14.85 8.09 -17.02
N ASP A 76 -13.66 8.60 -16.74
CA ASP A 76 -12.86 9.46 -17.62
C ASP A 76 -11.92 8.67 -18.56
N ASN A 77 -12.12 7.34 -18.67
CA ASN A 77 -11.48 6.50 -19.67
C ASN A 77 -12.28 6.44 -20.98
N PRO A 78 -11.62 6.08 -22.11
CA PRO A 78 -12.33 5.55 -23.27
C PRO A 78 -13.16 4.31 -22.90
N LEU A 79 -14.41 4.25 -23.35
CA LEU A 79 -15.36 3.16 -23.06
C LEU A 79 -15.79 2.44 -24.35
N PRO A 80 -14.88 1.76 -25.08
CA PRO A 80 -15.16 1.19 -26.40
C PRO A 80 -16.32 0.17 -26.41
N ASN A 81 -16.66 -0.43 -25.25
CA ASN A 81 -17.84 -1.26 -25.05
C ASN A 81 -18.49 -1.02 -23.66
N GLY A 82 -18.54 0.24 -23.22
CA GLY A 82 -19.13 0.63 -21.93
C GLY A 82 -18.22 0.47 -20.71
N PHE A 83 -17.07 -0.22 -20.84
CA PHE A 83 -16.06 -0.37 -19.80
C PHE A 83 -14.65 -0.01 -20.30
N PRO A 84 -13.74 0.43 -19.41
CA PRO A 84 -12.33 0.69 -19.75
C PRO A 84 -11.60 -0.54 -20.32
N TRP A 85 -11.95 -1.72 -19.82
CA TRP A 85 -11.41 -3.01 -20.27
C TRP A 85 -12.20 -3.64 -21.42
N SER A 86 -13.12 -2.88 -22.04
CA SER A 86 -13.89 -3.33 -23.21
C SER A 86 -14.66 -4.63 -22.96
N LEU A 87 -14.28 -5.72 -23.65
CA LEU A 87 -14.92 -7.04 -23.57
C LEU A 87 -14.12 -8.03 -22.71
N LEU A 88 -13.04 -7.58 -22.06
CA LEU A 88 -12.28 -8.44 -21.16
C LEU A 88 -13.11 -8.69 -19.89
N ASP A 89 -13.03 -9.90 -19.38
CA ASP A 89 -13.82 -10.36 -18.24
C ASP A 89 -12.93 -11.10 -17.22
N PRO A 90 -13.46 -11.57 -16.07
CA PRO A 90 -12.65 -12.20 -15.03
C PRO A 90 -11.97 -13.52 -15.45
N SER A 91 -12.35 -14.11 -16.59
CA SER A 91 -11.70 -15.31 -17.15
C SER A 91 -10.50 -14.99 -18.05
N THR A 92 -10.27 -13.72 -18.37
CA THR A 92 -9.13 -13.26 -19.18
C THR A 92 -7.82 -13.60 -18.48
N ASP A 93 -6.88 -14.25 -19.18
CA ASP A 93 -5.51 -14.43 -18.68
C ASP A 93 -4.74 -13.10 -18.67
N TYR A 94 -4.91 -12.38 -17.57
CA TYR A 94 -4.36 -11.05 -17.34
C TYR A 94 -2.82 -11.01 -17.27
N TYR A 95 -2.14 -12.16 -17.19
CA TYR A 95 -0.68 -12.22 -17.31
C TYR A 95 -0.18 -12.08 -18.76
N HIS A 96 -1.05 -12.28 -19.74
CA HIS A 96 -0.73 -12.16 -21.16
C HIS A 96 -1.56 -11.11 -21.88
N LYS A 97 -2.74 -10.76 -21.34
CA LYS A 97 -3.68 -9.85 -21.97
C LYS A 97 -4.35 -8.94 -20.96
N TYR A 98 -4.05 -7.66 -21.05
CA TYR A 98 -4.70 -6.57 -20.31
C TYR A 98 -5.06 -5.44 -21.29
N PRO A 99 -6.01 -4.55 -20.96
CA PRO A 99 -6.39 -3.47 -21.85
C PRO A 99 -5.29 -2.40 -21.91
N HIS A 100 -5.25 -1.62 -22.99
CA HIS A 100 -4.39 -0.45 -23.12
C HIS A 100 -5.28 0.78 -23.27
N THR A 101 -5.55 1.46 -22.18
CA THR A 101 -6.54 2.55 -22.15
C THR A 101 -5.97 3.86 -22.70
N GLY A 102 -4.65 4.02 -22.70
CA GLY A 102 -3.96 5.25 -23.05
C GLY A 102 -4.09 6.36 -22.00
N VAL A 103 -4.73 6.08 -20.87
CA VAL A 103 -4.94 7.03 -19.76
C VAL A 103 -3.78 6.98 -18.78
N ILE A 104 -3.33 8.16 -18.33
CA ILE A 104 -2.31 8.29 -17.28
C ILE A 104 -2.98 8.84 -16.01
N ARG A 105 -2.77 8.15 -14.90
CA ARG A 105 -3.18 8.54 -13.55
C ARG A 105 -1.97 9.12 -12.82
N SER A 106 -1.90 10.44 -12.74
CA SER A 106 -0.77 11.15 -12.13
C SER A 106 -1.03 11.50 -10.66
N PHE A 107 -0.08 11.18 -9.81
CA PHE A 107 -0.08 11.48 -8.37
C PHE A 107 1.22 12.20 -7.98
N ASP A 108 1.13 13.15 -7.04
CA ASP A 108 2.27 13.83 -6.44
C ASP A 108 2.31 13.51 -4.94
N PHE A 109 3.36 12.83 -4.52
CA PHE A 109 3.57 12.35 -3.16
C PHE A 109 4.74 13.09 -2.54
N THR A 110 4.47 13.96 -1.57
CA THR A 110 5.46 14.56 -0.70
C THR A 110 5.63 13.71 0.56
N ILE A 111 6.83 13.18 0.76
CA ILE A 111 7.18 12.40 1.95
C ILE A 111 7.83 13.32 2.97
N SER A 112 7.29 13.38 4.17
CA SER A 112 7.80 14.25 5.23
C SER A 112 7.50 13.71 6.63
N ARG A 113 8.32 14.09 7.60
CA ARG A 113 8.06 13.81 9.03
C ARG A 113 6.84 14.56 9.55
N GLY A 114 6.22 14.00 10.58
CA GLY A 114 5.09 14.62 11.24
C GLY A 114 4.73 13.99 12.58
N LEU A 115 4.32 14.82 13.54
CA LEU A 115 3.67 14.37 14.76
C LEU A 115 2.19 14.03 14.50
N ILE A 116 1.77 12.83 14.90
CA ILE A 116 0.38 12.35 14.91
C ILE A 116 0.09 11.58 16.20
N SER A 117 -1.21 11.39 16.50
CA SER A 117 -1.70 10.61 17.64
C SER A 117 -2.89 9.72 17.21
N PRO A 118 -2.68 8.72 16.31
CA PRO A 118 -3.77 7.95 15.69
C PRO A 118 -4.52 7.06 16.67
N ASP A 119 -3.87 6.66 17.76
CA ASP A 119 -4.46 5.91 18.86
C ASP A 119 -4.49 6.68 20.19
N GLY A 120 -4.08 7.95 20.16
CA GLY A 120 -4.01 8.83 21.32
C GLY A 120 -2.59 9.15 21.76
N TYR A 121 -1.64 8.24 21.54
CA TYR A 121 -0.24 8.45 21.89
C TYR A 121 0.48 9.26 20.80
N GLN A 122 1.06 10.40 21.16
CA GLN A 122 1.76 11.26 20.20
C GLN A 122 3.13 10.71 19.83
N ARG A 123 3.40 10.53 18.54
CA ARG A 123 4.75 10.22 18.05
C ARG A 123 5.06 10.87 16.72
N GLU A 124 6.35 10.97 16.42
CA GLU A 124 6.81 11.31 15.08
C GLU A 124 6.67 10.10 14.15
N VAL A 125 6.17 10.37 12.95
CA VAL A 125 5.99 9.40 11.87
C VAL A 125 6.43 10.01 10.55
N LEU A 126 6.55 9.16 9.53
CA LEU A 126 6.73 9.56 8.15
C LEU A 126 5.40 9.45 7.41
N LEU A 127 5.06 10.49 6.64
CA LEU A 127 3.74 10.64 6.04
C LEU A 127 3.85 10.87 4.54
N VAL A 128 2.87 10.33 3.80
CA VAL A 128 2.64 10.67 2.41
C VAL A 128 1.59 11.77 2.34
N ASN A 129 1.96 12.94 1.81
CA ASN A 129 1.10 14.12 1.74
C ASN A 129 0.54 14.58 3.09
N GLY A 130 1.25 14.25 4.17
CA GLY A 130 0.80 14.51 5.53
C GLY A 130 -0.42 13.68 5.93
N ALA A 131 -0.69 12.52 5.33
CA ALA A 131 -1.80 11.63 5.66
C ALA A 131 -1.31 10.29 6.23
N PHE A 132 -2.06 9.74 7.18
CA PHE A 132 -1.87 8.38 7.70
C PHE A 132 -3.22 7.65 7.86
N PRO A 133 -3.44 6.49 7.21
CA PRO A 133 -2.64 5.97 6.10
C PRO A 133 -2.56 6.97 4.93
N GLY A 134 -1.59 6.77 4.04
CA GLY A 134 -1.38 7.62 2.87
C GLY A 134 -2.58 7.65 1.90
N PRO A 135 -2.59 8.61 0.95
CA PRO A 135 -3.68 8.76 0.00
C PRO A 135 -3.88 7.52 -0.89
N LEU A 136 -5.14 7.22 -1.20
CA LEU A 136 -5.50 6.15 -2.13
C LEU A 136 -5.00 6.45 -3.55
N ILE A 137 -4.38 5.46 -4.19
CA ILE A 137 -4.16 5.44 -5.64
C ILE A 137 -5.30 4.68 -6.30
N GLU A 138 -5.95 5.32 -7.26
CA GLU A 138 -7.03 4.72 -8.05
C GLU A 138 -6.66 4.69 -9.54
N ALA A 139 -6.93 3.58 -10.20
CA ALA A 139 -6.77 3.45 -11.65
C ALA A 139 -7.73 2.40 -12.20
N ASN A 140 -8.04 2.46 -13.49
CA ASN A 140 -8.68 1.34 -14.16
C ASN A 140 -7.62 0.33 -14.63
N TRP A 141 -8.01 -0.94 -14.77
CA TRP A 141 -7.18 -1.97 -15.40
C TRP A 141 -6.68 -1.46 -16.76
N GLY A 142 -5.36 -1.51 -16.97
CA GLY A 142 -4.68 -1.03 -18.18
C GLY A 142 -4.31 0.45 -18.23
N ASP A 143 -4.67 1.25 -17.22
CA ASP A 143 -4.17 2.63 -17.10
C ASP A 143 -2.66 2.63 -16.80
N THR A 144 -1.99 3.72 -17.12
CA THR A 144 -0.64 4.00 -16.60
C THR A 144 -0.75 4.73 -15.28
N ILE A 145 -0.15 4.19 -14.22
CA ILE A 145 0.00 4.88 -12.94
C ILE A 145 1.33 5.62 -12.97
N GLN A 146 1.30 6.92 -12.66
CA GLN A 146 2.49 7.76 -12.59
C GLN A 146 2.54 8.47 -11.24
N VAL A 147 3.57 8.23 -10.43
CA VAL A 147 3.71 8.82 -9.10
C VAL A 147 5.04 9.54 -8.99
N THR A 148 4.99 10.87 -8.84
CA THR A 148 6.16 11.68 -8.50
C THR A 148 6.32 11.69 -6.99
N VAL A 149 7.38 11.06 -6.50
CA VAL A 149 7.72 11.01 -5.09
C VAL A 149 8.79 12.05 -4.78
N ASN A 150 8.44 13.02 -3.95
CA ASN A 150 9.28 14.10 -3.46
C ASN A 150 9.76 13.75 -2.04
N ASN A 151 11.04 13.46 -1.87
CA ASN A 151 11.61 13.19 -0.54
C ASN A 151 11.90 14.52 0.17
N ASN A 152 11.03 14.91 1.10
CA ASN A 152 11.15 16.10 1.94
C ASN A 152 11.34 15.72 3.42
N ILE A 153 12.00 14.59 3.69
CA ILE A 153 12.36 14.20 5.05
C ILE A 153 13.54 15.06 5.50
N SER A 154 13.28 15.95 6.47
CA SER A 154 14.25 16.87 7.06
C SER A 154 14.52 16.54 8.53
N GLY A 155 15.58 17.13 9.11
CA GLY A 155 16.01 16.83 10.48
C GLY A 155 16.94 15.62 10.47
N THR A 156 16.42 14.43 10.79
CA THR A 156 17.11 13.17 10.52
C THR A 156 16.82 12.74 9.08
N GLU A 157 17.66 13.23 8.17
CA GLU A 157 17.59 12.98 6.73
C GLU A 157 17.79 11.49 6.41
N GLU A 158 16.96 10.95 5.52
CA GLU A 158 17.02 9.56 5.08
C GLU A 158 16.50 9.41 3.65
N GLY A 159 16.95 8.35 2.96
CA GLY A 159 16.45 8.00 1.64
C GLY A 159 15.01 7.47 1.68
N VAL A 160 14.34 7.47 0.52
CA VAL A 160 13.02 6.86 0.35
C VAL A 160 12.98 6.08 -0.95
N ALA A 161 12.32 4.93 -0.96
CA ALA A 161 11.89 4.26 -2.20
C ALA A 161 10.51 3.65 -1.94
N LEU A 162 9.56 3.84 -2.85
CA LEU A 162 8.21 3.29 -2.71
C LEU A 162 8.07 2.08 -3.62
N HIS A 163 7.64 0.97 -3.02
CA HIS A 163 7.29 -0.26 -3.72
C HIS A 163 5.79 -0.35 -3.94
N TRP A 164 5.40 -0.92 -5.08
CA TRP A 164 4.02 -1.09 -5.53
C TRP A 164 3.65 -2.55 -5.36
N HIS A 165 3.15 -2.89 -4.17
CA HIS A 165 3.06 -4.27 -3.74
C HIS A 165 2.21 -5.11 -4.71
N GLY A 166 2.76 -6.26 -5.14
CA GLY A 166 2.06 -7.21 -6.01
C GLY A 166 1.95 -6.84 -7.49
N PHE A 167 2.48 -5.68 -7.93
CA PHE A 167 2.57 -5.37 -9.37
C PHE A 167 3.68 -6.18 -10.03
N LEU A 168 3.48 -6.53 -11.31
CA LEU A 168 4.41 -7.40 -12.06
C LEU A 168 5.64 -6.64 -12.58
N HIS A 169 5.47 -5.34 -12.87
CA HIS A 169 6.49 -4.49 -13.47
C HIS A 169 7.11 -5.08 -14.75
N HIS A 170 6.27 -5.72 -15.59
CA HIS A 170 6.75 -6.45 -16.75
C HIS A 170 7.50 -5.52 -17.72
N GLY A 171 8.73 -5.91 -18.08
CA GLY A 171 9.60 -5.12 -18.96
C GLY A 171 10.10 -3.79 -18.35
N LYS A 172 9.73 -3.46 -17.10
CA LYS A 172 10.11 -2.21 -16.42
C LYS A 172 10.52 -2.45 -14.95
N PRO A 173 11.47 -3.36 -14.67
CA PRO A 173 11.85 -3.70 -13.29
C PRO A 173 12.39 -2.50 -12.49
N TRP A 174 12.91 -1.45 -13.14
CA TRP A 174 13.35 -0.21 -12.47
C TRP A 174 12.22 0.63 -11.87
N GLN A 175 10.95 0.22 -12.05
CA GLN A 175 9.78 0.87 -11.47
C GLN A 175 9.34 0.24 -10.14
N ASP A 176 10.00 -0.84 -9.71
CA ASP A 176 9.58 -1.67 -8.58
C ASP A 176 9.86 -1.05 -7.20
N GLY A 177 10.83 -0.13 -7.10
CA GLY A 177 11.00 0.62 -5.85
C GLY A 177 11.78 -0.07 -4.74
N VAL A 178 12.68 -1.00 -5.07
CA VAL A 178 13.46 -1.79 -4.08
C VAL A 178 14.91 -1.32 -4.04
N PRO A 179 15.34 -0.63 -2.96
CA PRO A 179 16.74 -0.24 -2.75
C PRO A 179 17.71 -1.43 -2.82
N ALA A 180 18.92 -1.20 -3.35
CA ALA A 180 19.95 -2.22 -3.62
C ALA A 180 19.59 -3.29 -4.67
N VAL A 181 18.35 -3.32 -5.18
CA VAL A 181 17.96 -4.24 -6.26
C VAL A 181 17.63 -3.44 -7.51
N THR A 182 16.51 -2.74 -7.53
CA THR A 182 15.99 -2.08 -8.74
C THR A 182 16.39 -0.62 -8.85
N GLN A 183 16.74 0.03 -7.73
CA GLN A 183 17.16 1.44 -7.72
C GLN A 183 18.00 1.81 -6.48
N CYS A 184 18.60 3.00 -6.51
CA CYS A 184 19.07 3.68 -5.31
C CYS A 184 17.88 4.35 -4.58
N PRO A 185 17.96 4.59 -3.25
CA PRO A 185 16.99 5.44 -2.56
C PRO A 185 16.96 6.85 -3.13
N ILE A 186 15.79 7.48 -3.19
CA ILE A 186 15.59 8.89 -3.53
C ILE A 186 16.23 9.72 -2.39
N PRO A 187 17.27 10.52 -2.66
CA PRO A 187 17.93 11.30 -1.61
C PRO A 187 17.01 12.41 -1.05
N PRO A 188 17.28 12.89 0.17
CA PRO A 188 16.62 14.09 0.72
C PRO A 188 16.68 15.28 -0.24
N GLY A 189 15.56 15.99 -0.38
CA GLY A 189 15.40 17.14 -1.27
C GLY A 189 15.38 16.79 -2.77
N LYS A 190 15.31 15.49 -3.12
CA LYS A 190 15.21 15.02 -4.51
C LYS A 190 13.87 14.34 -4.76
N SER A 191 13.60 14.11 -6.04
CA SER A 191 12.36 13.49 -6.50
C SER A 191 12.64 12.42 -7.53
N PHE A 192 11.74 11.45 -7.63
CA PHE A 192 11.72 10.44 -8.67
C PHE A 192 10.28 10.16 -9.09
N THR A 193 10.06 9.99 -10.39
CA THR A 193 8.74 9.67 -10.93
C THR A 193 8.70 8.21 -11.35
N TYR A 194 7.87 7.44 -10.65
CA TYR A 194 7.51 6.08 -11.05
C TYR A 194 6.46 6.14 -12.15
N SER A 195 6.52 5.23 -13.12
CA SER A 195 5.56 5.15 -14.22
C SER A 195 5.45 3.70 -14.71
N PHE A 196 4.33 3.04 -14.43
CA PHE A 196 4.09 1.64 -14.76
C PHE A 196 2.62 1.38 -15.09
N GLU A 197 2.35 0.33 -15.85
CA GLU A 197 1.00 -0.07 -16.21
C GLU A 197 0.29 -0.80 -15.06
N ALA A 198 -1.00 -0.55 -14.93
CA ALA A 198 -1.91 -1.35 -14.12
C ALA A 198 -2.25 -2.66 -14.86
N GLU A 199 -1.27 -3.58 -14.94
CA GLU A 199 -1.37 -4.86 -15.66
C GLU A 199 -2.37 -5.83 -15.00
N LEU A 200 -2.54 -5.69 -13.69
CA LEU A 200 -3.47 -6.45 -12.86
C LEU A 200 -4.59 -5.54 -12.35
N TYR A 201 -5.70 -6.14 -11.89
CA TYR A 201 -6.81 -5.42 -11.27
C TYR A 201 -7.19 -6.05 -9.93
N GLY A 202 -7.71 -5.26 -9.00
CA GLY A 202 -8.03 -5.70 -7.64
C GLY A 202 -7.55 -4.72 -6.57
N THR A 203 -7.19 -5.26 -5.42
CA THR A 203 -6.78 -4.49 -4.24
C THR A 203 -5.30 -4.72 -3.95
N SER A 204 -4.58 -3.62 -3.75
CA SER A 204 -3.21 -3.66 -3.26
C SER A 204 -2.88 -2.43 -2.43
N TRP A 205 -1.60 -2.17 -2.24
CA TRP A 205 -1.06 -1.11 -1.41
C TRP A 205 0.34 -0.76 -1.90
N TYR A 206 0.78 0.46 -1.56
CA TYR A 206 2.15 0.89 -1.72
C TYR A 206 2.76 1.12 -0.35
N HIS A 207 4.06 0.97 -0.23
CA HIS A 207 4.78 1.24 1.01
C HIS A 207 6.24 1.60 0.76
N SER A 208 6.90 2.21 1.73
CA SER A 208 8.35 2.35 1.66
C SER A 208 9.02 0.98 1.70
N HIS A 209 10.03 0.79 0.86
CA HIS A 209 10.91 -0.37 0.86
C HIS A 209 12.33 -0.03 1.34
N TYR A 210 12.52 1.19 1.90
CA TYR A 210 13.77 1.59 2.55
C TYR A 210 13.80 1.08 3.99
N SER A 211 14.61 0.06 4.30
CA SER A 211 14.64 -0.53 5.66
C SER A 211 13.23 -0.88 6.17
N ALA A 212 12.92 -0.64 7.44
CA ALA A 212 11.59 -0.76 8.04
C ALA A 212 10.78 0.56 8.02
N GLN A 213 11.08 1.48 7.10
CA GLN A 213 10.52 2.83 7.09
C GLN A 213 8.99 2.87 6.94
N TYR A 214 8.35 1.84 6.37
CA TYR A 214 6.88 1.77 6.30
C TYR A 214 6.22 1.55 7.67
N ALA A 215 6.87 0.85 8.61
CA ALA A 215 6.43 0.78 10.01
C ALA A 215 6.46 2.16 10.69
N GLY A 216 7.28 3.07 10.14
CA GLY A 216 7.33 4.48 10.48
C GLY A 216 6.17 5.31 9.93
N GLY A 217 5.31 4.76 9.06
CA GLY A 217 4.07 5.41 8.60
C GLY A 217 3.90 5.52 7.08
N ILE A 218 4.90 5.13 6.28
CA ILE A 218 4.84 5.25 4.81
C ILE A 218 4.17 4.02 4.18
N PHE A 219 2.85 4.02 4.17
CA PHE A 219 2.05 3.09 3.37
C PHE A 219 0.70 3.72 2.99
N GLY A 220 0.05 3.19 1.96
CA GLY A 220 -1.30 3.57 1.58
C GLY A 220 -1.93 2.60 0.58
N PRO A 221 -3.25 2.63 0.40
CA PRO A 221 -3.94 1.66 -0.43
C PRO A 221 -3.83 1.98 -1.93
N MET A 222 -3.99 0.94 -2.74
CA MET A 222 -4.14 1.02 -4.19
C MET A 222 -5.37 0.22 -4.63
N VAL A 223 -6.24 0.82 -5.42
CA VAL A 223 -7.40 0.16 -5.99
C VAL A 223 -7.35 0.25 -7.50
N ILE A 224 -7.33 -0.92 -8.14
CA ILE A 224 -7.37 -1.03 -9.59
C ILE A 224 -8.71 -1.63 -10.00
N TYR A 225 -9.55 -0.83 -10.65
CA TYR A 225 -10.88 -1.25 -11.10
C TYR A 225 -10.78 -2.23 -12.26
N GLY A 226 -11.60 -3.27 -12.21
CA GLY A 226 -11.61 -4.32 -13.22
C GLY A 226 -12.94 -5.06 -13.26
N PRO A 227 -13.02 -6.13 -14.07
CA PRO A 227 -14.24 -6.92 -14.19
C PRO A 227 -14.59 -7.60 -12.86
N ARG A 228 -15.89 -7.92 -12.69
CA ARG A 228 -16.45 -8.43 -11.42
C ARG A 228 -17.00 -9.84 -11.58
N VAL A 229 -16.70 -10.75 -10.64
CA VAL A 229 -17.27 -12.11 -10.59
C VAL A 229 -18.61 -12.20 -9.87
N ARG A 230 -18.93 -11.18 -9.07
CA ARG A 230 -20.19 -11.06 -8.32
C ARG A 230 -20.68 -9.62 -8.34
N HIS A 231 -22.00 -9.47 -8.29
CA HIS A 231 -22.63 -8.19 -8.12
C HIS A 231 -22.46 -7.70 -6.68
N TYR A 232 -22.23 -6.39 -6.53
CA TYR A 232 -22.32 -5.66 -5.28
C TYR A 232 -22.85 -4.26 -5.59
N ASP A 233 -23.51 -3.65 -4.61
CA ASP A 233 -24.17 -2.34 -4.76
C ASP A 233 -23.23 -1.19 -4.42
N VAL A 234 -22.38 -1.37 -3.41
CA VAL A 234 -21.52 -0.33 -2.83
C VAL A 234 -20.11 -0.85 -2.71
N ASP A 235 -19.11 -0.04 -3.07
CA ASP A 235 -17.70 -0.30 -2.75
C ASP A 235 -17.27 0.66 -1.65
N LEU A 236 -17.04 0.14 -0.44
CA LEU A 236 -16.60 0.94 0.71
C LEU A 236 -15.13 1.31 0.62
N GLY A 237 -14.37 0.65 -0.25
CA GLY A 237 -12.95 0.88 -0.40
C GLY A 237 -12.08 0.16 0.65
N PRO A 238 -10.86 0.67 0.89
CA PRO A 238 -9.85 0.04 1.71
C PRO A 238 -10.19 -0.09 3.20
N VAL A 239 -9.86 -1.25 3.77
CA VAL A 239 -9.81 -1.52 5.21
C VAL A 239 -8.41 -2.00 5.55
N MET A 240 -7.56 -1.06 5.96
CA MET A 240 -6.16 -1.29 6.32
C MET A 240 -6.08 -1.78 7.76
N LEU A 241 -5.45 -2.94 7.97
CA LEU A 241 -5.26 -3.57 9.27
C LEU A 241 -3.76 -3.53 9.59
N SER A 242 -3.37 -3.06 10.77
CA SER A 242 -1.95 -2.95 11.11
C SER A 242 -1.72 -2.99 12.61
N ASP A 243 -0.66 -3.69 13.03
CA ASP A 243 -0.03 -3.41 14.31
C ASP A 243 0.51 -1.97 14.37
N TRP A 244 0.71 -1.46 15.58
CA TRP A 244 1.20 -0.12 15.81
C TRP A 244 2.24 -0.09 16.92
N TYR A 245 3.35 0.57 16.64
CA TYR A 245 4.43 0.79 17.59
C TYR A 245 4.49 2.26 17.96
N HIS A 246 4.63 2.56 19.25
CA HIS A 246 4.84 3.90 19.79
C HIS A 246 6.29 4.35 19.64
N LYS A 247 7.23 3.39 19.65
CA LYS A 247 8.64 3.65 19.38
C LYS A 247 8.89 3.88 17.89
N GLU A 248 9.80 4.80 17.57
CA GLU A 248 10.19 5.10 16.20
C GLU A 248 10.80 3.88 15.50
N TYR A 249 10.50 3.73 14.20
CA TYR A 249 10.87 2.56 13.42
C TYR A 249 12.39 2.28 13.44
N PHE A 250 13.21 3.35 13.41
CA PHE A 250 14.67 3.20 13.41
C PHE A 250 15.16 2.62 14.74
N HIS A 251 14.62 3.06 15.88
CA HIS A 251 14.95 2.50 17.19
C HIS A 251 14.46 1.05 17.33
N LEU A 252 13.34 0.67 16.72
CA LEU A 252 12.89 -0.73 16.67
C LEU A 252 13.91 -1.60 15.92
N VAL A 253 14.44 -1.11 14.79
CA VAL A 253 15.50 -1.79 14.03
C VAL A 253 16.78 -1.89 14.86
N GLU A 254 17.23 -0.80 15.48
CA GLU A 254 18.40 -0.80 16.35
C GLU A 254 18.25 -1.80 17.51
N GLU A 255 17.08 -1.83 18.16
CA GLU A 255 16.81 -2.77 19.24
C GLU A 255 16.83 -4.21 18.77
N THR A 256 16.24 -4.50 17.61
CA THR A 256 16.28 -5.84 16.99
C THR A 256 17.72 -6.28 16.70
N MET A 257 18.56 -5.35 16.24
CA MET A 257 19.95 -5.59 15.84
C MET A 257 20.95 -5.56 17.01
N LYS A 258 20.52 -5.32 18.26
CA LYS A 258 21.39 -5.42 19.44
C LYS A 258 21.78 -6.88 19.75
N PRO A 259 23.01 -7.12 20.25
CA PRO A 259 23.37 -8.42 20.81
C PRO A 259 22.39 -8.85 21.89
N ASN A 260 21.93 -10.11 21.86
CA ASN A 260 20.94 -10.64 22.80
C ASN A 260 19.59 -9.91 22.84
N SER A 261 19.20 -9.25 21.74
CA SER A 261 17.89 -8.62 21.65
C SER A 261 16.75 -9.59 22.01
N LYS A 262 15.79 -9.05 22.76
CA LYS A 262 14.52 -9.71 23.03
C LYS A 262 13.54 -9.25 21.97
N LEU A 263 12.61 -10.13 21.61
CA LEU A 263 11.47 -9.72 20.81
C LEU A 263 10.62 -8.76 21.66
N PHE A 264 10.03 -7.78 21.01
CA PHE A 264 9.18 -6.78 21.63
C PHE A 264 7.81 -6.79 20.93
N PRO A 265 6.72 -6.62 21.69
CA PRO A 265 5.38 -6.57 21.12
C PRO A 265 5.13 -5.21 20.45
N SER A 266 4.18 -5.17 19.52
CA SER A 266 3.53 -3.90 19.18
C SER A 266 2.77 -3.33 20.39
N ASP A 267 2.57 -2.02 20.40
CA ASP A 267 1.86 -1.33 21.47
C ASP A 267 0.34 -1.38 21.27
N ASN A 268 -0.10 -1.35 19.99
CA ASN A 268 -1.51 -1.37 19.64
C ASN A 268 -1.80 -2.14 18.34
N ASN A 269 -3.09 -2.27 18.01
CA ASN A 269 -3.60 -2.75 16.73
C ASN A 269 -4.61 -1.73 16.16
N MET A 270 -4.67 -1.56 14.85
CA MET A 270 -5.44 -0.49 14.21
C MET A 270 -6.27 -0.97 13.03
N ILE A 271 -7.43 -0.32 12.84
CA ILE A 271 -8.24 -0.38 11.61
C ILE A 271 -8.24 1.01 10.98
N ASN A 272 -7.82 1.10 9.71
CA ASN A 272 -7.69 2.35 8.96
C ASN A 272 -6.90 3.45 9.71
N GLY A 273 -5.86 3.04 10.45
CA GLY A 273 -4.99 3.96 11.21
C GLY A 273 -5.67 4.64 12.39
N LYS A 274 -6.65 3.98 13.00
CA LYS A 274 -7.41 4.47 14.16
C LYS A 274 -7.53 3.36 15.20
N ALA A 275 -7.36 3.74 16.46
CA ALA A 275 -7.58 2.89 17.63
C ALA A 275 -7.78 3.79 18.86
N ASN A 276 -8.13 3.18 19.99
CA ASN A 276 -7.95 3.80 21.29
C ASN A 276 -6.77 3.11 21.99
N PHE A 277 -6.02 3.84 22.81
CA PHE A 277 -4.95 3.32 23.63
C PHE A 277 -5.15 3.77 25.08
N ASP A 278 -5.13 2.86 26.05
CA ASP A 278 -5.24 3.24 27.45
C ASP A 278 -3.92 3.88 27.94
N CYS A 279 -3.88 5.21 27.97
CA CYS A 279 -2.73 5.97 28.43
C CYS A 279 -2.33 5.69 29.89
N SER A 280 -3.19 5.07 30.70
CA SER A 280 -2.81 4.65 32.05
C SER A 280 -1.81 3.48 32.07
N ARG A 281 -1.65 2.79 30.92
CA ARG A 281 -0.65 1.73 30.71
C ARG A 281 0.76 2.26 30.49
N LEU A 282 0.92 3.57 30.28
CA LEU A 282 2.23 4.17 30.06
C LEU A 282 3.09 4.09 31.32
N PRO A 283 4.41 3.85 31.19
CA PRO A 283 5.36 3.99 32.29
C PRO A 283 5.29 5.39 32.92
N ALA A 284 5.51 5.47 34.23
CA ALA A 284 5.41 6.74 34.96
C ALA A 284 6.44 7.80 34.51
N ASP A 285 7.53 7.38 33.87
CA ASP A 285 8.57 8.22 33.28
C ASP A 285 8.30 8.62 31.82
N ASP A 286 7.29 8.03 31.18
CA ASP A 286 6.85 8.42 29.85
C ASP A 286 5.91 9.64 29.94
N VAL A 287 6.44 10.80 29.58
CA VAL A 287 5.72 12.09 29.61
C VAL A 287 5.14 12.49 28.25
N THR A 288 5.06 11.55 27.31
CA THR A 288 4.55 11.80 25.96
C THR A 288 3.06 12.18 26.00
N PRO A 289 2.60 13.19 25.25
CA PRO A 289 1.19 13.54 25.17
C PRO A 289 0.34 12.34 24.72
N CYS A 290 -0.63 11.97 25.55
CA CYS A 290 -1.50 10.82 25.31
C CYS A 290 -2.96 11.14 25.70
N VAL A 291 -3.92 10.72 24.87
CA VAL A 291 -5.36 10.80 25.16
C VAL A 291 -6.03 9.45 24.92
N SER A 292 -6.67 8.87 25.94
CA SER A 292 -7.16 7.49 25.84
C SER A 292 -8.32 7.27 24.86
N ASP A 293 -9.03 8.35 24.51
CA ASP A 293 -10.16 8.32 23.58
C ASP A 293 -9.83 9.13 22.31
N ALA A 294 -8.94 8.57 21.49
CA ALA A 294 -8.55 9.16 20.21
C ALA A 294 -9.59 8.94 19.10
N GLY A 295 -10.44 7.94 19.28
CA GLY A 295 -11.49 7.52 18.38
C GLY A 295 -11.06 6.37 17.46
N ILE A 296 -12.02 5.46 17.25
CA ILE A 296 -11.89 4.30 16.37
C ILE A 296 -12.42 4.57 14.96
N ALA A 297 -12.14 3.65 14.03
CA ALA A 297 -12.68 3.75 12.68
C ALA A 297 -14.21 3.56 12.64
N LYS A 298 -14.87 4.25 11.71
CA LYS A 298 -16.31 4.21 11.49
C LYS A 298 -16.62 4.01 10.01
N PHE A 299 -17.63 3.19 9.72
CA PHE A 299 -18.09 2.85 8.39
C PHE A 299 -19.62 2.95 8.32
N ARG A 300 -20.15 3.25 7.12
CA ARG A 300 -21.59 3.34 6.87
C ARG A 300 -22.02 2.24 5.91
N PHE A 301 -22.91 1.37 6.36
CA PHE A 301 -23.58 0.38 5.53
C PHE A 301 -24.98 0.88 5.19
N GLN A 302 -25.39 0.64 3.95
CA GLN A 302 -26.75 0.87 3.46
C GLN A 302 -27.57 -0.40 3.64
N ARG A 303 -28.60 -0.36 4.47
CA ARG A 303 -29.42 -1.53 4.83
C ARG A 303 -29.98 -2.21 3.57
N GLY A 304 -29.87 -3.53 3.52
CA GLY A 304 -30.28 -4.37 2.40
C GLY A 304 -29.32 -4.40 1.20
N LYS A 305 -28.24 -3.61 1.20
CA LYS A 305 -27.24 -3.57 0.13
C LYS A 305 -26.07 -4.53 0.39
N THR A 306 -25.43 -4.97 -0.68
CA THR A 306 -24.16 -5.70 -0.62
C THR A 306 -22.98 -4.75 -0.82
N HIS A 307 -22.08 -4.74 0.16
CA HIS A 307 -20.91 -3.87 0.22
C HIS A 307 -19.65 -4.67 -0.08
N ARG A 308 -18.76 -4.13 -0.92
CA ARG A 308 -17.40 -4.63 -1.07
C ARG A 308 -16.49 -3.92 -0.07
N LEU A 309 -15.74 -4.70 0.70
CA LEU A 309 -14.65 -4.23 1.56
C LEU A 309 -13.34 -4.80 1.04
N ARG A 310 -12.30 -3.97 1.07
CA ARG A 310 -10.99 -4.30 0.49
C ARG A 310 -9.96 -4.40 1.60
N LEU A 311 -9.86 -5.58 2.19
CA LEU A 311 -9.02 -5.83 3.37
C LEU A 311 -7.55 -5.86 2.97
N ILE A 312 -6.69 -5.20 3.75
CA ILE A 312 -5.25 -5.12 3.51
C ILE A 312 -4.56 -5.26 4.87
N ASN A 313 -3.74 -6.29 5.07
CA ASN A 313 -2.82 -6.31 6.22
C ASN A 313 -1.55 -5.52 5.86
N SER A 314 -1.46 -4.29 6.37
CA SER A 314 -0.32 -3.39 6.21
C SER A 314 0.51 -3.27 7.50
N GLY A 315 0.38 -4.23 8.42
CA GLY A 315 1.20 -4.33 9.62
C GLY A 315 2.65 -4.65 9.31
N SER A 316 3.49 -4.65 10.35
CA SER A 316 4.92 -4.90 10.26
C SER A 316 5.29 -6.33 10.65
N GLU A 317 4.52 -6.94 11.55
CA GLU A 317 4.77 -8.28 12.12
C GLU A 317 3.48 -9.08 12.38
N ALA A 318 2.36 -8.41 12.59
CA ALA A 318 1.14 -9.04 13.07
C ALA A 318 0.32 -9.79 12.01
N LEU A 319 -0.02 -11.05 12.29
CA LEU A 319 -1.06 -11.82 11.60
C LEU A 319 -2.45 -11.36 12.06
N GLN A 320 -3.27 -10.89 11.12
CA GLN A 320 -4.58 -10.29 11.42
C GLN A 320 -5.71 -11.29 11.15
N ARG A 321 -6.71 -11.31 12.04
CA ARG A 321 -7.97 -12.04 11.88
C ARG A 321 -9.12 -11.06 11.89
N PHE A 322 -9.72 -10.84 10.72
CA PHE A 322 -10.78 -9.86 10.50
C PHE A 322 -12.16 -10.50 10.56
N SER A 323 -13.12 -9.81 11.19
CA SER A 323 -14.53 -10.21 11.20
C SER A 323 -15.46 -9.02 11.40
N ILE A 324 -16.74 -9.20 11.10
CA ILE A 324 -17.82 -8.26 11.43
C ILE A 324 -18.88 -9.06 12.17
N ASP A 325 -19.23 -8.61 13.37
CA ASP A 325 -20.20 -9.28 14.24
C ASP A 325 -21.52 -9.50 13.53
N GLY A 326 -22.09 -10.71 13.62
CA GLY A 326 -23.36 -11.05 12.99
C GLY A 326 -23.36 -11.13 11.46
N HIS A 327 -22.21 -10.95 10.80
CA HIS A 327 -22.12 -10.95 9.33
C HIS A 327 -21.19 -12.03 8.81
N THR A 328 -21.70 -12.83 7.88
CA THR A 328 -20.86 -13.69 7.02
C THR A 328 -20.31 -12.85 5.86
N MET A 329 -19.07 -13.16 5.48
CA MET A 329 -18.35 -12.50 4.39
C MET A 329 -18.20 -13.46 3.21
N THR A 330 -18.54 -13.01 2.01
CA THR A 330 -18.22 -13.74 0.78
C THR A 330 -16.88 -13.26 0.23
N VAL A 331 -15.82 -14.05 0.32
CA VAL A 331 -14.52 -13.76 -0.29
C VAL A 331 -14.62 -13.87 -1.81
N ILE A 332 -14.10 -12.86 -2.53
CA ILE A 332 -14.14 -12.82 -4.00
C ILE A 332 -12.76 -12.65 -4.65
N ALA A 333 -11.75 -12.24 -3.90
CA ALA A 333 -10.38 -12.15 -4.40
C ALA A 333 -9.39 -12.24 -3.24
N ASN A 334 -8.23 -12.83 -3.50
CA ASN A 334 -7.03 -12.72 -2.66
C ASN A 334 -5.94 -12.05 -3.49
N ASP A 335 -5.30 -11.03 -2.93
CA ASP A 335 -4.33 -10.20 -3.62
C ASP A 335 -4.91 -9.64 -4.94
N PHE A 336 -4.17 -9.74 -6.05
CA PHE A 336 -4.67 -9.40 -7.39
C PHE A 336 -5.36 -10.58 -8.10
N VAL A 337 -5.68 -11.65 -7.38
CA VAL A 337 -6.24 -12.88 -7.95
C VAL A 337 -7.71 -13.00 -7.57
N THR A 338 -8.58 -12.86 -8.56
CA THR A 338 -10.01 -13.11 -8.39
C THR A 338 -10.27 -14.59 -8.17
N LEU A 339 -11.15 -14.92 -7.22
CA LEU A 339 -11.45 -16.28 -6.80
C LEU A 339 -12.86 -16.72 -7.19
N GLU A 340 -13.08 -18.03 -7.20
CA GLU A 340 -14.41 -18.60 -7.03
C GLU A 340 -14.94 -18.22 -5.64
N PRO A 341 -16.09 -17.54 -5.53
CA PRO A 341 -16.53 -17.02 -4.25
C PRO A 341 -16.83 -18.11 -3.21
N TYR A 342 -16.38 -17.89 -1.98
CA TYR A 342 -16.68 -18.73 -0.82
C TYR A 342 -17.04 -17.89 0.39
N GLU A 343 -17.76 -18.47 1.34
CA GLU A 343 -18.21 -17.79 2.55
C GLU A 343 -17.33 -18.13 3.76
N THR A 344 -17.10 -17.13 4.61
CA THR A 344 -16.41 -17.28 5.90
C THR A 344 -16.90 -16.24 6.89
N ASN A 345 -16.74 -16.51 8.18
CA ASN A 345 -17.02 -15.55 9.27
C ASN A 345 -15.75 -14.81 9.73
N VAL A 346 -14.57 -15.34 9.41
CA VAL A 346 -13.27 -14.74 9.74
C VAL A 346 -12.35 -14.85 8.53
N VAL A 347 -11.69 -13.75 8.18
CA VAL A 347 -10.62 -13.72 7.17
C VAL A 347 -9.28 -13.60 7.89
N THR A 348 -8.34 -14.50 7.58
CA THR A 348 -6.97 -14.44 8.11
C THR A 348 -6.05 -13.80 7.06
N LEU A 349 -5.34 -12.73 7.43
CA LEU A 349 -4.42 -12.04 6.55
C LEU A 349 -3.02 -12.00 7.16
N GLY A 350 -2.07 -12.66 6.51
CA GLY A 350 -0.64 -12.45 6.71
C GLY A 350 -0.22 -11.07 6.22
N ILE A 351 0.93 -10.60 6.70
CA ILE A 351 1.47 -9.28 6.36
C ILE A 351 1.61 -9.16 4.83
N GLY A 352 1.05 -8.08 4.28
CA GLY A 352 1.04 -7.78 2.85
C GLY A 352 -0.07 -8.45 2.03
N GLN A 353 -0.82 -9.38 2.62
CA GLN A 353 -1.95 -10.00 1.94
C GLN A 353 -3.16 -9.07 1.88
N ARG A 354 -3.97 -9.25 0.83
CA ARG A 354 -5.24 -8.55 0.64
C ARG A 354 -6.34 -9.55 0.39
N THR A 355 -7.53 -9.22 0.85
CA THR A 355 -8.73 -10.01 0.55
C THR A 355 -9.89 -9.07 0.29
N ASP A 356 -10.54 -9.24 -0.86
CA ASP A 356 -11.80 -8.55 -1.14
C ASP A 356 -12.97 -9.41 -0.66
N VAL A 357 -13.84 -8.83 0.16
CA VAL A 357 -15.04 -9.50 0.67
C VAL A 357 -16.29 -8.72 0.30
N LEU A 358 -17.39 -9.46 0.12
CA LEU A 358 -18.73 -8.92 0.01
C LEU A 358 -19.49 -9.17 1.32
N VAL A 359 -20.15 -8.14 1.82
CA VAL A 359 -20.95 -8.20 3.04
C VAL A 359 -22.33 -7.63 2.77
N ARG A 360 -23.37 -8.44 2.99
CA ARG A 360 -24.75 -7.98 2.89
C ARG A 360 -25.14 -7.28 4.18
N ALA A 361 -25.76 -6.12 4.06
CA ALA A 361 -26.21 -5.34 5.20
C ALA A 361 -27.62 -5.76 5.65
N ASP A 362 -27.80 -6.99 6.11
CA ASP A 362 -29.11 -7.60 6.43
C ASP A 362 -29.34 -7.88 7.92
N GLY A 363 -28.46 -7.37 8.79
CA GLY A 363 -28.63 -7.42 10.23
C GLY A 363 -29.85 -6.61 10.73
N ASP A 364 -30.32 -6.89 11.95
CA ASP A 364 -31.47 -6.26 12.61
C ASP A 364 -31.12 -5.09 13.56
N GLN A 365 -29.85 -4.91 13.89
CA GLN A 365 -29.34 -3.81 14.71
C GLN A 365 -28.94 -2.61 13.84
N ASP A 366 -28.71 -1.47 14.49
CA ASP A 366 -28.29 -0.23 13.83
C ASP A 366 -26.77 -0.01 13.82
N ALA A 367 -26.04 -0.74 14.67
CA ALA A 367 -24.59 -0.66 14.75
C ALA A 367 -23.98 -2.03 15.05
N TYR A 368 -22.84 -2.33 14.42
CA TYR A 368 -22.10 -3.58 14.56
C TYR A 368 -20.61 -3.32 14.79
N TRP A 369 -19.98 -4.15 15.60
CA TRP A 369 -18.53 -4.17 15.70
C TRP A 369 -17.91 -4.82 14.46
N MET A 370 -16.94 -4.12 13.90
CA MET A 370 -15.93 -4.66 12.99
C MET A 370 -14.64 -4.87 13.80
N ARG A 371 -14.05 -6.05 13.70
CA ARG A 371 -12.94 -6.49 14.56
C ARG A 371 -11.74 -6.90 13.73
N SER A 372 -10.55 -6.54 14.20
CA SER A 372 -9.28 -7.11 13.77
C SER A 372 -8.54 -7.61 14.99
N ASN A 373 -8.25 -8.91 15.02
CA ASN A 373 -7.57 -9.55 16.15
C ASN A 373 -6.20 -10.06 15.70
N ILE A 374 -5.15 -9.69 16.42
CA ILE A 374 -3.81 -10.26 16.24
C ILE A 374 -3.78 -11.68 16.81
N SER A 375 -3.21 -12.62 16.06
CA SER A 375 -2.98 -13.96 16.58
C SER A 375 -1.81 -13.96 17.57
N ALA A 376 -2.12 -14.16 18.85
CA ALA A 376 -1.11 -14.21 19.92
C ALA A 376 -0.17 -15.43 19.82
N HIS A 377 -0.51 -16.43 18.99
CA HIS A 377 0.38 -17.54 18.71
C HIS A 377 1.41 -17.22 17.61
N CYS A 378 1.10 -16.26 16.74
CA CYS A 378 1.89 -16.00 15.54
C CYS A 378 2.67 -14.69 15.61
N SER A 379 2.29 -13.81 16.53
CA SER A 379 2.73 -12.42 16.57
C SER A 379 2.78 -11.90 18.00
N LEU A 380 3.54 -10.82 18.21
CA LEU A 380 3.71 -10.21 19.52
C LEU A 380 3.03 -8.84 19.56
N ALA A 381 2.03 -8.71 20.43
CA ALA A 381 1.30 -7.47 20.62
C ALA A 381 0.81 -7.31 22.06
N SER A 382 0.88 -6.08 22.57
CA SER A 382 0.43 -5.71 23.92
C SER A 382 -1.07 -5.47 23.96
N GLU A 383 -1.64 -5.06 22.83
CA GLU A 383 -3.09 -5.01 22.59
C GLU A 383 -3.36 -5.81 21.31
N LEU A 384 -4.16 -6.85 21.43
CA LEU A 384 -4.45 -7.77 20.34
C LEU A 384 -5.62 -7.27 19.48
N HIS A 385 -6.51 -6.48 20.06
CA HIS A 385 -7.82 -6.20 19.50
C HIS A 385 -7.89 -4.78 18.95
N ALA A 386 -8.30 -4.66 17.69
CA ALA A 386 -8.70 -3.41 17.08
C ALA A 386 -10.19 -3.44 16.75
N TYR A 387 -10.86 -2.32 16.98
CA TYR A 387 -12.29 -2.17 16.80
C TYR A 387 -12.59 -1.04 15.82
N ALA A 388 -13.68 -1.21 15.08
CA ALA A 388 -14.34 -0.19 14.29
C ALA A 388 -15.85 -0.38 14.38
N VAL A 389 -16.62 0.67 14.11
CA VAL A 389 -18.09 0.60 14.11
C VAL A 389 -18.62 0.65 12.69
N VAL A 390 -19.52 -0.27 12.36
CA VAL A 390 -20.36 -0.24 11.18
C VAL A 390 -21.74 0.27 11.57
N TYR A 391 -22.12 1.44 11.06
CA TYR A 391 -23.44 2.03 11.26
C TYR A 391 -24.36 1.75 10.06
N TYR A 392 -25.60 1.36 10.33
CA TYR A 392 -26.63 1.11 9.33
C TYR A 392 -27.55 2.31 9.17
N ASP A 393 -27.34 3.12 8.13
CA ASP A 393 -28.23 4.24 7.78
C ASP A 393 -28.69 5.16 8.94
N VAL A 394 -27.92 5.25 10.03
CA VAL A 394 -28.27 6.07 11.19
C VAL A 394 -27.65 7.47 11.14
N ASP A 395 -28.39 8.44 11.69
CA ASP A 395 -27.91 9.81 11.91
C ASP A 395 -27.14 9.96 13.24
N ASP A 396 -27.43 9.08 14.22
CA ASP A 396 -26.74 9.06 15.51
C ASP A 396 -25.55 8.08 15.49
N GLU A 397 -24.36 8.65 15.37
CA GLU A 397 -23.08 7.94 15.25
C GLU A 397 -22.34 7.85 16.60
N SER A 398 -23.08 7.98 17.70
CA SER A 398 -22.57 7.90 19.08
C SER A 398 -22.94 6.60 19.79
N GLN A 399 -23.85 5.82 19.22
CA GLN A 399 -24.30 4.56 19.82
C GLN A 399 -23.23 3.48 19.71
N GLU A 400 -22.88 2.91 20.86
CA GLU A 400 -21.96 1.78 20.93
C GLU A 400 -22.67 0.49 20.48
N PRO A 401 -22.10 -0.29 19.55
CA PRO A 401 -22.69 -1.55 19.10
C PRO A 401 -22.94 -2.53 20.24
N GLN A 402 -24.11 -3.17 20.21
CA GLN A 402 -24.50 -4.26 21.11
C GLN A 402 -24.37 -5.63 20.43
N SER A 403 -23.61 -5.70 19.34
CA SER A 403 -23.40 -6.91 18.56
C SER A 403 -22.44 -7.87 19.27
N GLU A 404 -22.67 -9.17 19.08
CA GLU A 404 -21.84 -10.22 19.65
C GLU A 404 -20.81 -10.74 18.62
N PRO A 405 -19.56 -11.03 19.06
CA PRO A 405 -18.54 -11.59 18.18
C PRO A 405 -18.93 -12.99 17.70
N TRP A 406 -18.44 -13.34 16.51
CA TRP A 406 -18.47 -14.73 16.06
C TRP A 406 -17.65 -15.63 17.00
N ASP A 407 -18.18 -16.80 17.36
CA ASP A 407 -17.46 -17.83 18.13
C ASP A 407 -16.49 -18.61 17.23
N VAL A 408 -15.41 -17.93 16.80
CA VAL A 408 -14.34 -18.49 15.98
C VAL A 408 -13.00 -18.18 16.65
N PRO A 409 -12.62 -18.94 17.70
CA PRO A 409 -11.39 -18.69 18.45
C PRO A 409 -10.15 -18.76 17.56
N ASP A 410 -9.03 -18.22 18.04
CA ASP A 410 -7.75 -18.36 17.35
C ASP A 410 -7.43 -19.85 17.15
N PRO A 411 -7.21 -20.31 15.89
CA PRO A 411 -6.93 -21.71 15.61
C PRO A 411 -5.59 -22.18 16.20
N LYS A 412 -4.77 -21.26 16.74
CA LYS A 412 -3.38 -21.49 17.19
C LYS A 412 -2.53 -22.04 16.07
N THR A 413 -2.76 -21.53 14.87
CA THR A 413 -1.95 -21.80 13.68
C THR A 413 -1.76 -20.49 12.93
N CYS A 414 -0.62 -20.34 12.28
CA CYS A 414 -0.33 -19.18 11.42
C CYS A 414 -0.71 -19.42 9.96
N ALA A 415 -1.57 -20.42 9.71
CA ALA A 415 -2.01 -20.77 8.38
C ALA A 415 -3.06 -19.78 7.87
N ASN A 416 -3.06 -19.56 6.56
CA ASN A 416 -4.15 -18.90 5.86
C ASN A 416 -5.24 -19.94 5.49
N ASP A 417 -6.32 -19.48 4.86
CA ASP A 417 -7.40 -20.28 4.32
C ASP A 417 -6.88 -21.40 3.41
N ASP A 418 -7.57 -22.54 3.44
CA ASP A 418 -7.19 -23.74 2.69
C ASP A 418 -7.15 -23.46 1.18
N LEU A 419 -6.11 -23.97 0.51
CA LEU A 419 -5.99 -23.96 -0.95
C LEU A 419 -7.17 -24.67 -1.64
N ALA A 420 -7.84 -25.59 -0.94
CA ALA A 420 -9.03 -26.28 -1.43
C ALA A 420 -10.20 -25.33 -1.72
N VAL A 421 -10.30 -24.20 -1.00
CA VAL A 421 -11.39 -23.21 -1.14
C VAL A 421 -10.96 -21.92 -1.85
N THR A 422 -9.66 -21.58 -1.82
CA THR A 422 -9.11 -20.36 -2.46
C THR A 422 -8.79 -20.56 -3.94
N ARG A 423 -9.79 -20.99 -4.73
CA ARG A 423 -9.59 -21.36 -6.15
C ARG A 423 -9.62 -20.15 -7.07
N PRO A 424 -8.56 -19.87 -7.86
CA PRO A 424 -8.57 -18.79 -8.84
C PRO A 424 -9.68 -18.97 -9.88
N PHE A 425 -10.40 -17.88 -10.17
CA PHE A 425 -11.45 -17.86 -11.20
C PHE A 425 -10.84 -18.03 -12.61
N MET A 426 -9.80 -17.24 -12.90
CA MET A 426 -8.94 -17.47 -14.06
C MET A 426 -7.95 -18.58 -13.70
N ARG A 427 -8.11 -19.74 -14.34
CA ARG A 427 -7.33 -20.93 -14.02
C ARG A 427 -6.14 -21.08 -14.95
N ARG A 428 -4.95 -21.21 -14.37
CA ARG A 428 -3.75 -21.67 -15.07
C ARG A 428 -3.26 -22.96 -14.43
N ARG A 429 -2.86 -23.92 -15.27
CA ARG A 429 -2.13 -25.09 -14.78
C ARG A 429 -0.67 -24.69 -14.63
N PRO A 430 -0.05 -24.91 -13.45
CA PRO A 430 1.39 -24.83 -13.33
C PRO A 430 2.03 -25.76 -14.37
N ILE A 431 3.07 -25.28 -15.04
CA ILE A 431 3.90 -26.13 -15.89
C ILE A 431 4.97 -26.80 -15.03
N GLU A 432 5.49 -27.94 -15.49
CA GLU A 432 6.66 -28.55 -14.86
C GLU A 432 7.82 -27.54 -14.85
N PRO A 433 8.53 -27.39 -13.73
CA PRO A 433 9.58 -26.41 -13.61
C PRO A 433 10.79 -26.80 -14.45
N ASP A 434 11.37 -25.82 -15.15
CA ASP A 434 12.66 -25.98 -15.83
C ASP A 434 13.81 -25.97 -14.79
N LEU A 435 13.59 -25.33 -13.64
CA LEU A 435 14.56 -25.16 -12.58
C LEU A 435 13.89 -25.25 -11.21
N GLU A 436 14.52 -25.96 -10.27
CA GLU A 436 14.05 -26.05 -8.89
C GLU A 436 15.12 -25.56 -7.91
N TYR A 437 14.68 -24.77 -6.94
CA TYR A 437 15.47 -24.39 -5.78
C TYR A 437 14.80 -24.92 -4.52
N THR A 438 15.60 -25.38 -3.56
CA THR A 438 15.14 -25.58 -2.18
C THR A 438 15.90 -24.60 -1.31
N MET A 439 15.18 -23.69 -0.67
CA MET A 439 15.75 -22.59 0.11
C MET A 439 15.31 -22.73 1.56
N GLU A 440 16.27 -22.78 2.47
CA GLU A 440 16.01 -22.91 3.90
C GLU A 440 15.91 -21.54 4.56
N VAL A 441 14.83 -21.32 5.31
CA VAL A 441 14.72 -20.21 6.26
C VAL A 441 15.26 -20.66 7.60
N LYS A 442 16.21 -19.90 8.15
CA LYS A 442 16.79 -20.19 9.46
C LYS A 442 17.06 -18.93 10.25
N LEU A 443 16.59 -18.92 11.50
CA LEU A 443 17.00 -17.98 12.54
C LEU A 443 18.30 -18.47 13.18
N PHE A 444 19.31 -17.61 13.26
CA PHE A 444 20.60 -17.93 13.86
C PHE A 444 21.16 -16.72 14.63
N ARG A 445 22.26 -16.92 15.36
CA ARG A 445 23.02 -15.85 16.00
C ARG A 445 24.38 -15.74 15.33
N ASN A 446 24.79 -14.53 14.96
CA ASN A 446 26.13 -14.28 14.42
C ASN A 446 27.19 -14.21 15.52
N GLU A 447 28.44 -13.94 15.14
CA GLU A 447 29.59 -13.85 16.05
C GLU A 447 29.44 -12.73 17.09
N SER A 448 28.76 -11.63 16.73
CA SER A 448 28.40 -10.55 17.66
C SER A 448 27.15 -10.85 18.49
N ASN A 449 26.63 -12.07 18.41
CA ASN A 449 25.47 -12.55 19.16
C ASN A 449 24.16 -11.79 18.87
N VAL A 450 24.05 -11.25 17.64
CA VAL A 450 22.83 -10.66 17.08
C VAL A 450 22.00 -11.77 16.44
N LYS A 451 20.69 -11.79 16.70
CA LYS A 451 19.76 -12.73 16.04
C LYS A 451 19.47 -12.25 14.62
N LEU A 452 19.66 -13.12 13.63
CA LEU A 452 19.48 -12.82 12.23
C LEU A 452 18.72 -13.94 11.53
N TRP A 453 18.01 -13.57 10.47
CA TRP A 453 17.42 -14.51 9.53
C TRP A 453 18.37 -14.74 8.35
N SER A 454 18.52 -16.01 7.98
CA SER A 454 19.16 -16.40 6.73
C SER A 454 18.14 -17.07 5.82
N PHE A 455 18.28 -16.83 4.52
CA PHE A 455 17.56 -17.52 3.46
C PHE A 455 18.57 -18.21 2.57
N ASP A 456 18.54 -19.54 2.56
CA ASP A 456 19.53 -20.40 1.89
C ASP A 456 20.97 -20.11 2.38
N GLY A 457 21.12 -19.97 3.71
CA GLY A 457 22.40 -19.75 4.36
C GLY A 457 23.00 -18.34 4.17
N VAL A 458 22.21 -17.39 3.66
CA VAL A 458 22.63 -15.99 3.48
C VAL A 458 21.71 -15.06 4.26
N ASP A 459 22.26 -14.24 5.15
CA ASP A 459 21.59 -13.05 5.67
C ASP A 459 21.82 -11.87 4.71
N PHE A 460 20.76 -11.42 4.04
CA PHE A 460 20.89 -10.46 2.94
C PHE A 460 21.48 -9.11 3.39
N ARG A 461 22.45 -8.60 2.62
CA ARG A 461 23.08 -7.28 2.79
C ARG A 461 23.20 -6.56 1.45
N GLY A 462 22.20 -5.77 1.08
CA GLY A 462 22.23 -4.99 -0.16
C GLY A 462 23.07 -3.71 -0.05
N ASN A 463 23.77 -3.34 -1.12
CA ASN A 463 24.41 -2.03 -1.24
C ASN A 463 23.50 -1.02 -1.96
N TYR A 464 22.95 -0.05 -1.23
CA TYR A 464 22.07 0.98 -1.78
C TYR A 464 22.72 1.86 -2.86
N ASN A 465 24.04 1.97 -2.88
CA ASN A 465 24.78 2.74 -3.90
C ASN A 465 25.17 1.88 -5.12
N SER A 466 24.89 0.58 -5.10
CA SER A 466 25.20 -0.32 -6.21
C SER A 466 24.08 -1.35 -6.43
N PRO A 467 22.89 -0.90 -6.88
CA PRO A 467 21.77 -1.81 -7.10
C PRO A 467 22.11 -2.89 -8.13
N THR A 468 21.67 -4.12 -7.90
CA THR A 468 21.98 -5.26 -8.80
C THR A 468 21.48 -5.05 -10.22
N LEU A 469 20.33 -4.37 -10.41
CA LEU A 469 19.82 -4.01 -11.73
C LEU A 469 20.74 -3.03 -12.47
N LEU A 470 21.29 -2.03 -11.76
CA LEU A 470 22.25 -1.09 -12.34
C LEU A 470 23.53 -1.81 -12.77
N LEU A 471 24.08 -2.66 -11.91
CA LEU A 471 25.28 -3.44 -12.22
C LEU A 471 25.05 -4.34 -13.44
N SER A 472 23.91 -5.02 -13.48
CA SER A 472 23.52 -5.87 -14.61
C SER A 472 23.40 -5.08 -15.91
N ALA A 473 22.78 -3.90 -15.87
CA ALA A 473 22.64 -3.02 -17.03
C ALA A 473 24.00 -2.49 -17.54
N LEU A 474 25.00 -2.36 -16.66
CA LEU A 474 26.38 -2.00 -17.01
C LEU A 474 27.21 -3.21 -17.48
N GLY A 475 26.61 -4.41 -17.58
CA GLY A 475 27.29 -5.64 -17.97
C GLY A 475 28.08 -6.32 -16.86
N ASN A 476 27.98 -5.84 -15.61
CA ASN A 476 28.57 -6.51 -14.46
C ASN A 476 27.59 -7.52 -13.85
N LEU A 477 27.84 -8.80 -14.09
CA LEU A 477 27.05 -9.93 -13.58
C LEU A 477 27.73 -10.64 -12.39
N THR A 478 28.74 -10.01 -11.79
CA THR A 478 29.40 -10.53 -10.60
C THR A 478 28.80 -9.86 -9.37
N PHE A 479 28.17 -10.65 -8.51
CA PHE A 479 27.46 -10.17 -7.33
C PHE A 479 28.11 -10.71 -6.06
N GLU A 480 28.05 -9.92 -4.99
CA GLU A 480 28.50 -10.39 -3.68
C GLU A 480 27.58 -11.49 -3.17
N LYS A 481 28.14 -12.47 -2.47
CA LYS A 481 27.38 -13.62 -1.93
C LYS A 481 26.22 -13.17 -1.05
N GLU A 482 26.44 -12.11 -0.26
CA GLU A 482 25.45 -11.53 0.66
C GLU A 482 24.28 -10.84 -0.02
N TRP A 483 24.33 -10.63 -1.34
CA TRP A 483 23.18 -10.11 -2.12
C TRP A 483 22.20 -11.22 -2.51
N ASN A 484 22.55 -12.48 -2.23
CA ASN A 484 21.74 -13.68 -2.44
C ASN A 484 21.13 -13.81 -3.85
N VAL A 485 21.84 -13.33 -4.88
CA VAL A 485 21.37 -13.39 -6.27
C VAL A 485 21.32 -14.84 -6.75
N LYS A 486 20.19 -15.25 -7.31
CA LYS A 486 20.00 -16.55 -7.97
C LYS A 486 19.83 -16.34 -9.46
N ASN A 487 20.73 -16.91 -10.26
CA ASN A 487 20.64 -16.85 -11.71
C ASN A 487 19.73 -17.98 -12.22
N THR A 488 18.61 -17.60 -12.84
CA THR A 488 17.63 -18.53 -13.41
C THR A 488 17.91 -18.89 -14.87
N GLY A 489 18.88 -18.23 -15.51
CA GLY A 489 19.16 -18.40 -16.94
C GLY A 489 17.90 -18.21 -17.79
N ASP A 490 17.71 -19.11 -18.76
CA ASP A 490 16.55 -19.10 -19.66
C ASP A 490 15.37 -19.95 -19.14
N ALA A 491 15.33 -20.29 -17.85
CA ALA A 491 14.24 -21.06 -17.26
C ALA A 491 12.90 -20.32 -17.42
N ARG A 492 11.90 -21.00 -17.99
CA ARG A 492 10.55 -20.45 -18.21
C ARG A 492 9.66 -20.62 -16.98
N SER A 493 10.02 -21.56 -16.10
CA SER A 493 9.36 -21.81 -14.83
C SER A 493 10.38 -22.22 -13.79
N VAL A 494 10.28 -21.59 -12.63
CA VAL A 494 11.13 -21.87 -11.46
C VAL A 494 10.23 -22.30 -10.30
N ARG A 495 10.50 -23.47 -9.72
CA ARG A 495 9.88 -23.90 -8.46
C ARG A 495 10.82 -23.58 -7.31
N VAL A 496 10.33 -22.84 -6.32
CA VAL A 496 11.09 -22.54 -5.09
C VAL A 496 10.40 -23.24 -3.92
N ASN A 497 11.05 -24.27 -3.38
CA ASN A 497 10.61 -24.96 -2.18
C ASN A 497 11.20 -24.24 -0.97
N VAL A 498 10.37 -23.50 -0.23
CA VAL A 498 10.79 -22.82 1.00
C VAL A 498 10.61 -23.75 2.18
N VAL A 499 11.69 -24.06 2.89
CA VAL A 499 11.67 -24.91 4.08
C VAL A 499 11.97 -24.05 5.29
N ASN A 500 10.96 -23.82 6.13
CA ASN A 500 11.16 -23.13 7.40
C ASN A 500 11.40 -24.14 8.53
N LYS A 501 12.59 -24.11 9.14
CA LYS A 501 12.95 -24.95 10.29
C LYS A 501 12.89 -24.22 11.62
N THR A 502 12.47 -22.96 11.63
CA THR A 502 12.36 -22.21 12.88
C THR A 502 11.15 -22.67 13.68
N PRO A 503 11.23 -22.66 15.02
CA PRO A 503 10.03 -22.80 15.84
C PRO A 503 9.00 -21.74 15.44
N VAL A 504 7.72 -22.09 15.43
CA VAL A 504 6.64 -21.10 15.46
C VAL A 504 6.78 -20.30 16.76
N ALA A 505 6.49 -19.00 16.70
CA ALA A 505 6.72 -18.03 17.78
C ALA A 505 6.19 -18.48 19.15
#